data_AF-A0A507EST3-F1
#
_entry.id   AF-A0A507EST3-F1
#
_cell.length_a   1.000
_cell.length_b   1.000
_cell.length_c   1.000
_cell.angle_alpha   90.00
_cell.angle_beta   90.00
_cell.angle_gamma   90.00
#
_symmetry.space_group_name_H-M   'P 1'
#
loop_
_entity.id
_entity.type
_entity.pdbx_description
1 polymer ?
#
loop_
_entity_poly.entity_id
_entity_poly.type
_entity_poly.pdbx_seq_one_letter_code
_entity_poly.pdbx_strand_id
1 'polypeptide(L)'
;MSHVTTSATQRQQPSLHPPAPPAQLPLQTAFAVSQIFRLKRPPAAKGHKRPRLNETMPLTLFYYADENVAKCVTSLAKLNTVKSERFQLKSAKLHQAQKVLLDTLYLIYIGMDEDMKSSRSYVSSLPPDEQRELTDGFSENIYYASQALSKGYRIRGIEQYTSELLQPAKELSASMAALTVVFRSRVMTKPQPPYRDLFPVLMDFDAAWTAFEKQICFYYFSAAFSGFPSRVDETQLFQILMSETVLRALSSELITHQQIESFEPSLILAIPRLSLFAAIYHTPDLMNVTDPMNAFRWFRANSIILMQAQLIAKTMTASEVLALEKMLADDGAEEDLGEHVHSVFLSICTAADQLIRNKEFISLLSLVFSMHKPVE
;
A
#
# COMPACT_ATOMS: atom_id res chain seq x y z
N MET A 1 74.76 5.83 -39.57
CA MET A 1 73.79 5.85 -38.44
C MET A 1 73.22 7.26 -38.29
N SER A 2 72.18 7.63 -39.06
CA SER A 2 71.25 8.74 -38.75
C SER A 2 70.04 8.68 -39.70
N HIS A 3 68.84 8.64 -39.10
CA HIS A 3 67.50 9.11 -39.50
C HIS A 3 67.01 9.15 -40.97
N VAL A 4 65.79 8.64 -41.21
CA VAL A 4 64.55 9.35 -41.68
C VAL A 4 63.40 8.30 -41.73
N THR A 5 62.42 8.33 -40.82
CA THR A 5 61.03 8.85 -40.95
C THR A 5 60.17 8.25 -42.08
N THR A 6 59.20 7.40 -41.73
CA THR A 6 57.88 7.34 -42.42
C THR A 6 56.80 6.74 -41.53
N SER A 7 55.61 7.32 -41.67
CA SER A 7 54.40 7.23 -40.86
C SER A 7 53.61 5.93 -41.06
N ALA A 8 52.95 5.43 -40.00
CA ALA A 8 51.78 4.56 -40.13
C ALA A 8 50.86 4.69 -38.92
N THR A 9 49.66 5.21 -39.21
CA THR A 9 48.53 5.43 -38.30
C THR A 9 47.98 4.10 -37.78
N GLN A 10 48.11 3.83 -36.48
CA GLN A 10 47.53 2.64 -35.85
C GLN A 10 46.22 3.01 -35.13
N ARG A 11 45.11 2.50 -35.67
CA ARG A 11 43.76 2.54 -35.07
C ARG A 11 43.79 1.89 -33.68
N GLN A 12 43.46 2.66 -32.64
CA GLN A 12 43.13 2.10 -31.32
C GLN A 12 41.72 1.49 -31.34
N GLN A 13 41.64 0.22 -30.96
CA GLN A 13 40.40 -0.47 -30.63
C GLN A 13 39.84 0.08 -29.31
N PRO A 14 38.53 0.33 -29.17
CA PRO A 14 37.94 0.72 -27.89
C PRO A 14 37.78 -0.50 -26.99
N SER A 15 38.44 -0.46 -25.83
CA SER A 15 38.28 -1.42 -24.74
C SER A 15 36.87 -1.33 -24.15
N LEU A 16 36.07 -2.38 -24.35
CA LEU A 16 34.78 -2.60 -23.71
C LEU A 16 34.99 -2.90 -22.21
N HIS A 17 34.89 -1.87 -21.37
CA HIS A 17 34.65 -2.07 -19.94
C HIS A 17 33.15 -2.29 -19.69
N PRO A 18 32.74 -3.26 -18.85
CA PRO A 18 31.35 -3.44 -18.48
C PRO A 18 30.84 -2.21 -17.69
N PRO A 19 29.57 -1.80 -17.87
CA PRO A 19 29.02 -0.68 -17.14
C PRO A 19 29.02 -0.97 -15.64
N ALA A 20 29.48 0.01 -14.87
CA ALA A 20 29.47 -0.04 -13.41
C ALA A 20 28.06 -0.40 -12.89
N PRO A 21 27.95 -1.24 -11.86
CA PRO A 21 26.64 -1.53 -11.25
C PRO A 21 26.01 -0.22 -10.76
N PRO A 22 24.66 -0.11 -10.81
CA PRO A 22 23.97 1.10 -10.36
C PRO A 22 24.39 1.38 -8.92
N ALA A 23 24.85 2.62 -8.69
CA ALA A 23 25.30 3.09 -7.40
C ALA A 23 24.24 2.74 -6.35
N GLN A 24 24.58 1.78 -5.48
CA GLN A 24 23.78 1.51 -4.30
C GLN A 24 23.66 2.82 -3.52
N LEU A 25 22.42 3.27 -3.34
CA LEU A 25 22.09 4.42 -2.50
C LEU A 25 22.79 4.24 -1.14
N PRO A 26 23.46 5.27 -0.61
CA PRO A 26 24.25 5.13 0.60
C PRO A 26 23.38 4.63 1.75
N LEU A 27 23.83 3.56 2.41
CA LEU A 27 23.38 3.17 3.74
C LEU A 27 23.51 4.39 4.65
N GLN A 28 22.39 5.09 4.91
CA GLN A 28 22.41 6.27 5.77
C GLN A 28 22.76 5.84 7.21
N THR A 29 24.00 6.13 7.57
CA THR A 29 24.49 6.23 8.95
C THR A 29 23.54 7.07 9.79
N ALA A 30 23.23 6.58 10.99
CA ALA A 30 22.27 7.11 11.96
C ALA A 30 22.27 8.66 12.08
N PHE A 31 21.37 9.32 11.33
CA PHE A 31 21.00 10.69 11.64
C PHE A 31 20.11 10.69 12.89
N ALA A 32 20.47 11.49 13.90
CA ALA A 32 19.62 11.67 15.07
C ALA A 32 18.23 12.14 14.61
N VAL A 33 17.14 11.55 15.13
CA VAL A 33 15.74 11.93 14.81
C VAL A 33 15.50 13.44 14.98
N SER A 34 16.33 14.07 15.81
CA SER A 34 16.42 15.50 16.06
C SER A 34 16.75 16.35 14.80
N GLN A 35 17.35 15.78 13.76
CA GLN A 35 17.64 16.41 12.47
C GLN A 35 16.47 16.30 11.46
N ILE A 36 15.52 15.39 11.68
CA ILE A 36 14.35 15.15 10.80
C ILE A 36 13.51 16.42 10.67
N PHE A 37 13.27 17.09 11.80
CA PHE A 37 12.29 18.16 11.89
C PHE A 37 12.82 19.56 11.63
N ARG A 38 14.07 19.73 11.15
CA ARG A 38 14.61 21.06 10.80
C ARG A 38 13.89 21.61 9.57
N LEU A 39 12.78 22.30 9.81
CA LEU A 39 12.09 23.13 8.83
C LEU A 39 12.99 24.32 8.47
N LYS A 40 13.35 24.48 7.18
CA LYS A 40 14.02 25.70 6.71
C LYS A 40 13.01 26.84 6.79
N ARG A 41 13.08 27.64 7.87
CA ARG A 41 12.26 28.86 8.02
C ARG A 41 12.80 29.98 7.14
N PRO A 42 11.94 30.75 6.46
CA PRO A 42 12.34 32.08 6.02
C PRO A 42 12.57 32.97 7.25
N PRO A 43 13.55 33.90 7.19
CA PRO A 43 13.84 34.80 8.30
C PRO A 43 12.61 35.64 8.64
N ALA A 44 12.34 35.81 9.94
CA ALA A 44 11.31 36.73 10.41
C ALA A 44 11.62 38.14 9.86
N ALA A 45 10.66 38.74 9.16
CA ALA A 45 10.78 40.11 8.66
C ALA A 45 11.11 41.04 9.84
N LYS A 46 12.33 41.58 9.86
CA LYS A 46 12.80 42.50 10.91
C LYS A 46 11.84 43.70 10.98
N GLY A 47 11.25 43.94 12.17
CA GLY A 47 10.50 45.18 12.46
C GLY A 47 9.01 45.02 12.78
N HIS A 48 8.39 43.85 12.60
CA HIS A 48 6.96 43.66 12.92
C HIS A 48 6.76 43.12 14.34
N LYS A 49 5.90 43.77 15.14
CA LYS A 49 5.52 43.30 16.47
C LYS A 49 4.69 42.01 16.33
N ARG A 50 4.93 41.03 17.22
CA ARG A 50 4.17 39.77 17.24
C ARG A 50 2.66 40.06 17.38
N PRO A 51 1.79 39.32 16.67
CA PRO A 51 0.34 39.48 16.79
C PRO A 51 -0.08 39.15 18.22
N ARG A 52 -1.13 39.80 18.74
CA ARG A 52 -1.71 39.42 20.04
C ARG A 52 -2.46 38.09 19.87
N LEU A 53 -2.30 37.18 20.83
CA LEU A 53 -3.07 35.94 20.88
C LEU A 53 -4.55 36.27 21.09
N ASN A 54 -5.42 35.75 20.23
CA ASN A 54 -6.86 35.84 20.37
C ASN A 54 -7.50 34.49 20.05
N GLU A 55 -8.13 33.88 21.05
CA GLU A 55 -8.73 32.55 20.95
C GLU A 55 -9.91 32.49 19.97
N THR A 56 -10.51 33.64 19.65
CA THR A 56 -11.60 33.73 18.66
C THR A 56 -11.10 33.88 17.22
N MET A 57 -9.78 34.02 17.00
CA MET A 57 -9.18 34.23 15.69
C MET A 57 -8.25 33.06 15.32
N PRO A 58 -8.70 32.11 14.48
CA PRO A 58 -7.91 30.95 14.06
C PRO A 58 -6.51 31.26 13.57
N LEU A 59 -6.32 32.36 12.84
CA LEU A 59 -5.03 32.73 12.28
C LEU A 59 -4.00 33.14 13.34
N THR A 60 -4.46 33.74 14.45
CA THR A 60 -3.57 34.03 15.58
C THR A 60 -3.22 32.76 16.35
N LEU A 61 -4.18 31.84 16.53
CA LEU A 61 -3.93 30.53 17.11
C LEU A 61 -2.88 29.75 16.30
N PHE A 62 -3.02 29.72 14.97
CA PHE A 62 -2.06 29.11 14.05
C PHE A 62 -0.64 29.68 14.22
N TYR A 63 -0.51 31.01 14.32
CA TYR A 63 0.80 31.65 14.50
C TYR A 63 1.53 31.14 15.76
N TYR A 64 0.81 31.06 16.89
CA TYR A 64 1.37 30.60 18.15
C TYR A 64 1.58 29.08 18.19
N ALA A 65 0.69 28.30 17.56
CA ALA A 65 0.86 26.87 17.40
C ALA A 65 2.13 26.54 16.59
N ASP A 66 2.39 27.25 15.48
CA ASP A 66 3.62 27.06 14.70
C ASP A 66 4.88 27.49 15.48
N GLU A 67 4.81 28.59 16.25
CA GLU A 67 5.90 28.95 17.16
C GLU A 67 6.17 27.85 18.19
N ASN A 68 5.13 27.20 18.71
CA ASN A 68 5.27 26.10 19.64
C ASN A 68 5.91 24.87 19.00
N VAL A 69 5.46 24.46 17.79
CA VAL A 69 6.09 23.38 17.01
C VAL A 69 7.58 23.64 16.83
N ALA A 70 7.98 24.85 16.43
CA ALA A 70 9.38 25.20 16.26
C ALA A 70 10.20 25.13 17.56
N LYS A 71 9.61 25.48 18.71
CA LYS A 71 10.24 25.32 20.03
C LYS A 71 10.41 23.84 20.37
N CYS A 72 9.41 23.00 20.11
CA CYS A 72 9.47 21.56 20.31
C CYS A 72 10.56 20.92 19.45
N VAL A 73 10.61 21.25 18.15
CA VAL A 73 11.66 20.83 17.21
C VAL A 73 13.05 21.23 17.70
N THR A 74 13.24 22.50 18.07
CA THR A 74 14.54 22.99 18.58
C THR A 74 14.94 22.29 19.88
N SER A 75 13.96 21.96 20.72
CA SER A 75 14.19 21.24 21.97
C SER A 75 14.56 19.78 21.74
N LEU A 76 14.00 19.15 20.70
CA LEU A 76 14.33 17.79 20.27
C LEU A 76 15.71 17.76 19.61
N ALA A 77 16.05 18.76 18.78
CA ALA A 77 17.34 18.98 18.12
C ALA A 77 18.56 18.89 19.07
N LYS A 78 18.38 19.29 20.34
CA LYS A 78 19.41 19.29 21.39
C LYS A 78 19.72 17.90 21.95
N LEU A 79 18.94 16.87 21.61
CA LEU A 79 19.15 15.51 22.10
C LEU A 79 19.95 14.69 21.07
N ASN A 80 20.99 14.01 21.57
CA ASN A 80 21.86 13.16 20.77
C ASN A 80 21.40 11.69 20.75
N THR A 81 20.49 11.27 21.64
CA THR A 81 20.09 9.88 21.83
C THR A 81 18.59 9.65 21.64
N VAL A 82 18.24 8.84 20.65
CA VAL A 82 16.85 8.53 20.25
C VAL A 82 16.15 7.57 21.23
N LYS A 83 16.92 6.74 21.97
CA LYS A 83 16.38 5.74 22.90
C LYS A 83 16.18 6.26 24.34
N SER A 84 16.41 7.55 24.60
CA SER A 84 16.25 8.09 25.95
C SER A 84 14.77 8.39 26.27
N GLU A 85 14.36 8.19 27.52
CA GLU A 85 13.03 8.58 28.01
C GLU A 85 12.75 10.08 27.75
N ARG A 86 13.78 10.92 27.90
CA ARG A 86 13.73 12.35 27.57
C ARG A 86 13.42 12.61 26.10
N PHE A 87 13.92 11.77 25.21
CA PHE A 87 13.63 11.86 23.77
C PHE A 87 12.17 11.49 23.50
N GLN A 88 11.69 10.38 24.06
CA GLN A 88 10.28 9.96 23.91
C GLN A 88 9.31 11.04 24.41
N LEU A 89 9.57 11.61 25.60
CA LEU A 89 8.74 12.69 26.14
C LEU A 89 8.74 13.94 25.24
N LYS A 90 9.89 14.34 24.71
CA LYS A 90 9.96 15.49 23.79
C LYS A 90 9.33 15.18 22.42
N SER A 91 9.40 13.94 21.97
CA SER A 91 8.71 13.48 20.75
C SER A 91 7.20 13.56 20.93
N ALA A 92 6.66 13.04 22.04
CA ALA A 92 5.24 13.15 22.36
C ALA A 92 4.77 14.62 22.42
N LYS A 93 5.59 15.52 23.02
CA LYS A 93 5.31 16.97 23.00
C LYS A 93 5.33 17.57 21.59
N LEU A 94 6.15 17.05 20.68
CA LEU A 94 6.14 17.48 19.28
C LEU A 94 4.86 17.02 18.57
N HIS A 95 4.44 15.76 18.73
CA HIS A 95 3.18 15.26 18.18
C HIS A 95 1.99 16.08 18.67
N GLN A 96 1.91 16.35 19.98
CA GLN A 96 0.85 17.21 20.53
C GLN A 96 0.89 18.63 19.95
N ALA A 97 2.08 19.22 19.79
CA ALA A 97 2.20 20.54 19.18
C ALA A 97 1.80 20.55 17.70
N GLN A 98 2.10 19.48 16.95
CA GLN A 98 1.68 19.30 15.57
C GLN A 98 0.16 19.16 15.47
N LYS A 99 -0.46 18.36 16.35
CA LYS A 99 -1.91 18.23 16.43
C LYS A 99 -2.60 19.58 16.60
N VAL A 100 -2.18 20.36 17.59
CA VAL A 100 -2.72 21.72 17.81
C VAL A 100 -2.53 22.63 16.59
N LEU A 101 -1.39 22.56 15.90
CA LEU A 101 -1.17 23.33 14.66
C LEU A 101 -2.17 22.93 13.58
N LEU A 102 -2.35 21.63 13.36
CA LEU A 102 -3.28 21.08 12.37
C LEU A 102 -4.74 21.40 12.71
N ASP A 103 -5.13 21.36 13.99
CA ASP A 103 -6.47 21.77 14.43
C ASP A 103 -6.75 23.24 14.12
N THR A 104 -5.77 24.13 14.36
CA THR A 104 -5.94 25.57 14.03
C THR A 104 -6.02 25.83 12.54
N LEU A 105 -5.36 25.00 11.73
CA LEU A 105 -5.48 25.03 10.27
C LEU A 105 -6.88 24.55 9.85
N TYR A 106 -7.37 23.48 10.47
CA TYR A 106 -8.66 22.89 10.20
C TYR A 106 -9.83 23.87 10.47
N LEU A 107 -9.71 24.72 11.51
CA LEU A 107 -10.68 25.79 11.79
C LEU A 107 -10.86 26.78 10.63
N ILE A 108 -9.82 26.98 9.80
CA ILE A 108 -9.90 27.84 8.62
C ILE A 108 -10.40 27.03 7.41
N TYR A 109 -9.91 25.80 7.28
CA TYR A 109 -10.27 24.87 6.21
C TYR A 109 -11.77 24.51 6.18
N ILE A 110 -12.40 24.31 7.35
CA ILE A 110 -13.84 23.98 7.41
C ILE A 110 -14.72 25.10 6.84
N GLY A 111 -14.21 26.34 6.83
CA GLY A 111 -14.90 27.49 6.24
C GLY A 111 -14.77 27.61 4.71
N MET A 112 -14.09 26.68 4.05
CA MET A 112 -14.04 26.59 2.58
C MET A 112 -15.27 25.88 2.03
N ASP A 113 -15.67 26.25 0.81
CA ASP A 113 -16.74 25.59 0.07
C ASP A 113 -16.31 24.16 -0.32
N GLU A 114 -17.25 23.21 -0.37
CA GLU A 114 -16.96 21.78 -0.60
C GLU A 114 -16.37 21.50 -1.99
N ASP A 115 -16.70 22.30 -3.00
CA ASP A 115 -16.16 22.18 -4.36
C ASP A 115 -14.67 22.57 -4.46
N MET A 116 -14.17 23.34 -3.49
CA MET A 116 -12.75 23.67 -3.38
C MET A 116 -11.93 22.60 -2.67
N LYS A 117 -12.60 21.66 -1.97
CA LYS A 117 -11.95 20.60 -1.19
C LYS A 117 -11.66 19.38 -2.05
N SER A 118 -10.53 18.76 -1.80
CA SER A 118 -10.10 17.51 -2.44
C SER A 118 -10.92 16.35 -1.90
N SER A 119 -11.34 15.47 -2.82
CA SER A 119 -12.16 14.31 -2.48
C SER A 119 -11.41 13.33 -1.57
N ARG A 120 -12.03 13.03 -0.42
CA ARG A 120 -11.60 12.01 0.55
C ARG A 120 -12.41 10.72 0.46
N SER A 121 -12.99 10.42 -0.70
CA SER A 121 -13.84 9.23 -0.88
C SER A 121 -13.15 7.91 -0.51
N TYR A 122 -11.82 7.84 -0.58
CA TYR A 122 -11.02 6.68 -0.18
C TYR A 122 -11.17 6.33 1.31
N VAL A 123 -11.56 7.28 2.17
CA VAL A 123 -11.74 7.03 3.61
C VAL A 123 -12.82 5.98 3.85
N SER A 124 -13.88 5.96 3.03
CA SER A 124 -14.94 4.93 3.11
C SER A 124 -14.45 3.51 2.88
N SER A 125 -13.29 3.35 2.22
CA SER A 125 -12.64 2.07 1.97
C SER A 125 -11.71 1.63 3.10
N LEU A 126 -11.49 2.46 4.12
CA LEU A 126 -10.63 2.17 5.27
C LEU A 126 -11.40 1.48 6.41
N PRO A 127 -10.73 0.79 7.35
CA PRO A 127 -11.39 0.20 8.53
C PRO A 127 -12.15 1.23 9.38
N PRO A 128 -13.28 0.86 10.05
CA PRO A 128 -14.10 1.81 10.81
C PRO A 128 -13.37 2.60 11.89
N ASP A 129 -12.39 1.99 12.55
CA ASP A 129 -11.60 2.66 13.59
C ASP A 129 -10.71 3.77 13.01
N GLU A 130 -10.18 3.56 11.80
CA GLU A 130 -9.31 4.48 11.07
C GLU A 130 -10.13 5.61 10.41
N GLN A 131 -11.35 5.30 9.97
CA GLN A 131 -12.28 6.31 9.48
C GLN A 131 -12.53 7.39 10.53
N ARG A 132 -12.65 7.03 11.81
CA ARG A 132 -12.88 8.00 12.90
C ARG A 132 -11.70 8.95 13.08
N GLU A 133 -10.46 8.47 12.94
CA GLU A 133 -9.27 9.33 13.07
C GLU A 133 -9.12 10.29 11.88
N LEU A 134 -9.54 9.87 10.69
CA LEU A 134 -9.33 10.63 9.44
C LEU A 134 -10.52 11.52 9.03
N THR A 135 -11.70 11.32 9.61
CA THR A 135 -12.89 12.12 9.25
C THR A 135 -12.89 13.50 9.92
N ASP A 136 -12.32 13.62 11.12
CA ASP A 136 -12.43 14.82 11.97
C ASP A 136 -11.17 15.72 11.93
N GLY A 137 -10.55 15.88 10.76
CA GLY A 137 -9.48 16.85 10.54
C GLY A 137 -8.20 16.25 9.99
N PHE A 138 -7.08 16.94 10.22
CA PHE A 138 -5.77 16.56 9.72
C PHE A 138 -4.99 15.79 10.79
N SER A 139 -4.71 14.49 10.58
CA SER A 139 -4.00 13.65 11.55
C SER A 139 -2.52 14.03 11.70
N GLU A 140 -2.07 14.16 12.96
CA GLU A 140 -0.65 14.40 13.28
C GLU A 140 0.26 13.24 12.84
N ASN A 141 -0.27 12.03 12.77
CA ASN A 141 0.47 10.83 12.39
C ASN A 141 0.84 10.88 10.89
N ILE A 142 -0.12 11.27 10.05
CA ILE A 142 0.07 11.47 8.61
C ILE A 142 1.10 12.58 8.36
N TYR A 143 0.95 13.72 9.04
CA TYR A 143 1.91 14.82 8.88
C TYR A 143 3.32 14.41 9.32
N TYR A 144 3.45 13.74 10.46
CA TYR A 144 4.73 13.26 10.96
C TYR A 144 5.40 12.27 9.99
N ALA A 145 4.62 11.35 9.41
CA ALA A 145 5.08 10.41 8.40
C ALA A 145 5.62 11.11 7.15
N SER A 146 4.91 12.13 6.64
CA SER A 146 5.35 12.93 5.49
C SER A 146 6.69 13.62 5.75
N GLN A 147 6.89 14.14 6.95
CA GLN A 147 8.14 14.79 7.34
C GLN A 147 9.30 13.80 7.42
N ALA A 148 9.06 12.60 7.95
CA ALA A 148 10.08 11.55 7.99
C ALA A 148 10.48 11.11 6.58
N LEU A 149 9.50 10.80 5.72
CA LEU A 149 9.73 10.31 4.35
C LEU A 149 10.42 11.36 3.47
N SER A 150 10.00 12.64 3.54
CA SER A 150 10.62 13.71 2.74
C SER A 150 12.11 13.92 3.02
N LYS A 151 12.59 13.45 4.18
CA LYS A 151 14.01 13.49 4.60
C LYS A 151 14.77 12.19 4.31
N GLY A 152 14.13 11.20 3.68
CA GLY A 152 14.74 9.94 3.26
C GLY A 152 14.68 8.83 4.31
N TYR A 153 13.87 8.99 5.37
CA TYR A 153 13.66 7.93 6.36
C TYR A 153 12.60 6.95 5.87
N ARG A 154 12.67 5.73 6.40
CA ARG A 154 11.71 4.66 6.10
C ARG A 154 10.72 4.54 7.26
N ILE A 155 9.47 4.25 6.94
CA ILE A 155 8.43 3.97 7.94
C ILE A 155 8.40 2.46 8.17
N ARG A 156 8.40 2.07 9.45
CA ARG A 156 8.41 0.66 9.84
C ARG A 156 7.15 -0.04 9.34
N GLY A 157 7.31 -1.18 8.69
CA GLY A 157 6.21 -1.99 8.16
C GLY A 157 5.81 -1.64 6.72
N ILE A 158 6.27 -0.53 6.15
CA ILE A 158 6.03 -0.14 4.74
C ILE A 158 7.32 0.29 4.03
N GLU A 159 8.48 -0.21 4.50
CA GLU A 159 9.79 0.24 4.03
C GLU A 159 9.97 0.07 2.51
N GLN A 160 9.35 -0.96 1.93
CA GLN A 160 9.42 -1.25 0.49
C GLN A 160 8.75 -0.19 -0.39
N TYR A 161 7.80 0.58 0.14
CA TYR A 161 7.06 1.62 -0.58
C TYR A 161 7.65 3.03 -0.38
N THR A 162 8.86 3.12 0.18
CA THR A 162 9.50 4.41 0.50
C THR A 162 9.73 5.24 -0.77
N SER A 163 10.09 4.60 -1.89
CA SER A 163 10.34 5.28 -3.18
C SER A 163 9.09 6.00 -3.71
N GLU A 164 7.96 5.32 -3.61
CA GLU A 164 6.65 5.73 -4.10
C GLU A 164 6.10 6.86 -3.24
N LEU A 165 6.28 6.76 -1.92
CA LEU A 165 5.83 7.77 -0.96
C LEU A 165 6.72 9.01 -0.88
N LEU A 166 7.97 8.94 -1.38
CA LEU A 166 8.94 10.02 -1.23
C LEU A 166 8.49 11.32 -1.90
N GLN A 167 7.96 11.23 -3.12
CA GLN A 167 7.57 12.41 -3.89
C GLN A 167 6.33 13.10 -3.29
N PRO A 168 5.22 12.39 -3.01
CA PRO A 168 4.07 12.97 -2.31
C PRO A 168 4.42 13.54 -0.92
N ALA A 169 5.33 12.89 -0.19
CA ALA A 169 5.81 13.40 1.10
C ALA A 169 6.54 14.76 0.98
N LYS A 170 7.35 14.93 -0.08
CA LYS A 170 8.03 16.20 -0.38
C LYS A 170 7.04 17.28 -0.78
N GLU A 171 6.05 16.94 -1.60
CA GLU A 171 5.00 17.86 -2.04
C GLU A 171 4.18 18.38 -0.85
N LEU A 172 3.72 17.49 0.03
CA LEU A 172 3.02 17.89 1.25
C LEU A 172 3.91 18.73 2.18
N SER A 173 5.18 18.36 2.33
CA SER A 173 6.11 19.16 3.14
C SER A 173 6.35 20.56 2.55
N ALA A 174 6.39 20.68 1.22
CA ALA A 174 6.58 21.94 0.51
C ALA A 174 5.31 22.82 0.57
N SER A 175 4.13 22.23 0.37
CA SER A 175 2.85 22.95 0.43
C SER A 175 2.60 23.49 1.84
N MET A 176 2.86 22.70 2.89
CA MET A 176 2.77 23.14 4.29
C MET A 176 3.74 24.29 4.60
N ALA A 177 4.96 24.26 4.04
CA ALA A 177 5.92 25.34 4.19
C ALA A 177 5.43 26.63 3.51
N ALA A 178 4.91 26.54 2.29
CA ALA A 178 4.33 27.67 1.56
C ALA A 178 3.13 28.26 2.32
N LEU A 179 2.20 27.40 2.77
CA LEU A 179 1.05 27.77 3.58
C LEU A 179 1.45 28.54 4.83
N THR A 180 2.44 28.03 5.56
CA THR A 180 2.95 28.66 6.78
C THR A 180 3.48 30.08 6.51
N VAL A 181 4.14 30.31 5.37
CA VAL A 181 4.63 31.64 4.97
C VAL A 181 3.48 32.60 4.70
N VAL A 182 2.48 32.16 3.92
CA VAL A 182 1.31 32.97 3.58
C VAL A 182 0.51 33.32 4.83
N PHE A 183 0.22 32.34 5.69
CA PHE A 183 -0.54 32.53 6.92
C PHE A 183 0.17 33.49 7.89
N ARG A 184 1.49 33.37 8.01
CA ARG A 184 2.31 34.30 8.79
C ARG A 184 2.30 35.72 8.24
N SER A 185 2.36 35.87 6.93
CA SER A 185 2.28 37.20 6.31
C SER A 185 0.90 37.82 6.53
N ARG A 186 -0.15 37.00 6.40
CA ARG A 186 -1.53 37.42 6.60
C ARG A 186 -1.80 37.82 8.05
N VAL A 187 -1.36 37.06 9.06
CA VAL A 187 -1.64 37.39 10.47
C VAL A 187 -1.04 38.74 10.90
N MET A 188 0.08 39.13 10.29
CA MET A 188 0.78 40.39 10.60
C MET A 188 0.09 41.61 9.99
N THR A 189 -0.58 41.42 8.86
CA THR A 189 -1.23 42.50 8.10
C THR A 189 -2.71 42.62 8.45
N LYS A 190 -3.41 41.49 8.50
CA LYS A 190 -4.84 41.40 8.80
C LYS A 190 -5.10 40.07 9.52
N PRO A 191 -5.29 40.04 10.84
CA PRO A 191 -5.56 38.80 11.57
C PRO A 191 -7.05 38.37 11.51
N GLN A 192 -7.96 39.30 11.27
CA GLN A 192 -9.41 39.04 11.28
C GLN A 192 -9.93 38.33 10.01
N PRO A 193 -11.06 37.59 10.13
CA PRO A 193 -11.83 37.09 8.99
C PRO A 193 -12.36 38.25 8.11
N PRO A 194 -12.79 37.98 6.87
CA PRO A 194 -12.81 36.68 6.18
C PRO A 194 -11.42 36.20 5.75
N TYR A 195 -11.27 34.89 5.53
CA TYR A 195 -10.01 34.22 5.16
C TYR A 195 -9.95 33.75 3.70
N ARG A 196 -10.85 34.25 2.83
CA ARG A 196 -10.95 33.81 1.42
C ARG A 196 -9.65 33.95 0.62
N ASP A 197 -8.83 34.94 0.97
CA ASP A 197 -7.52 35.15 0.35
C ASP A 197 -6.49 34.05 0.70
N LEU A 198 -6.77 33.23 1.73
CA LEU A 198 -5.95 32.08 2.10
C LEU A 198 -6.40 30.77 1.40
N PHE A 199 -7.54 30.78 0.73
CA PHE A 199 -8.11 29.56 0.13
C PHE A 199 -7.23 28.97 -0.99
N PRO A 200 -6.61 29.75 -1.90
CA PRO A 200 -5.75 29.17 -2.93
C PRO A 200 -4.59 28.34 -2.37
N VAL A 201 -3.89 28.85 -1.36
CA VAL A 201 -2.77 28.10 -0.73
C VAL A 201 -3.28 26.92 0.11
N LEU A 202 -4.49 27.01 0.64
CA LEU A 202 -5.16 25.88 1.32
C LEU A 202 -5.55 24.79 0.33
N MET A 203 -6.01 25.12 -0.88
CA MET A 203 -6.31 24.14 -1.91
C MET A 203 -5.05 23.38 -2.35
N ASP A 204 -3.94 24.07 -2.56
CA ASP A 204 -2.65 23.44 -2.88
C ASP A 204 -2.18 22.50 -1.75
N PHE A 205 -2.34 22.93 -0.51
CA PHE A 205 -2.04 22.10 0.66
C PHE A 205 -2.97 20.89 0.75
N ASP A 206 -4.27 21.09 0.58
CA ASP A 206 -5.29 20.06 0.70
C ASP A 206 -5.15 18.99 -0.40
N ALA A 207 -4.83 19.39 -1.62
CA ALA A 207 -4.53 18.48 -2.72
C ALA A 207 -3.29 17.61 -2.42
N ALA A 208 -2.20 18.24 -1.97
CA ALA A 208 -0.99 17.53 -1.58
C ALA A 208 -1.20 16.61 -0.36
N TRP A 209 -2.00 17.07 0.61
CA TRP A 209 -2.37 16.30 1.79
C TRP A 209 -3.15 15.05 1.39
N THR A 210 -4.23 15.22 0.63
CA THR A 210 -5.12 14.14 0.19
C THR A 210 -4.36 13.12 -0.66
N ALA A 211 -3.47 13.57 -1.55
CA ALA A 211 -2.63 12.69 -2.35
C ALA A 211 -1.69 11.84 -1.48
N PHE A 212 -1.04 12.45 -0.49
CA PHE A 212 -0.15 11.73 0.42
C PHE A 212 -0.91 10.80 1.37
N GLU A 213 -1.98 11.28 2.02
CA GLU A 213 -2.80 10.53 2.96
C GLU A 213 -3.39 9.27 2.30
N LYS A 214 -3.99 9.42 1.12
CA LYS A 214 -4.52 8.28 0.37
C LYS A 214 -3.46 7.20 0.12
N GLN A 215 -2.26 7.60 -0.34
CA GLN A 215 -1.21 6.65 -0.64
C GLN A 215 -0.63 5.99 0.60
N ILE A 216 -0.35 6.76 1.66
CA ILE A 216 0.21 6.18 2.88
C ILE A 216 -0.79 5.27 3.57
N CYS A 217 -2.08 5.62 3.61
CA CYS A 217 -3.12 4.72 4.09
C CYS A 217 -3.17 3.45 3.24
N PHE A 218 -3.21 3.58 1.91
CA PHE A 218 -3.19 2.41 1.02
C PHE A 218 -2.00 1.49 1.31
N TYR A 219 -0.78 2.03 1.40
CA TYR A 219 0.41 1.22 1.64
C TYR A 219 0.46 0.65 3.07
N TYR A 220 0.12 1.45 4.07
CA TYR A 220 0.07 1.03 5.47
C TYR A 220 -0.93 -0.11 5.65
N PHE A 221 -2.13 0.00 5.07
CA PHE A 221 -3.11 -1.07 5.12
C PHE A 221 -2.73 -2.25 4.22
N SER A 222 -2.07 -2.04 3.09
CA SER A 222 -1.56 -3.14 2.24
C SER A 222 -0.39 -3.93 2.86
N ALA A 223 0.29 -3.37 3.86
CA ALA A 223 1.48 -3.96 4.47
C ALA A 223 1.27 -4.40 5.92
N ALA A 224 0.55 -3.61 6.73
CA ALA A 224 0.08 -4.02 8.06
C ALA A 224 -0.94 -5.15 7.96
N PHE A 225 -1.70 -5.16 6.87
CA PHE A 225 -2.49 -6.28 6.45
C PHE A 225 -1.89 -6.74 5.13
N SER A 226 -1.15 -7.85 5.12
CA SER A 226 -0.66 -8.48 3.89
C SER A 226 -1.84 -9.03 3.09
N GLY A 227 -2.76 -8.17 2.66
CA GLY A 227 -4.13 -8.46 2.31
C GLY A 227 -5.00 -7.34 2.85
N PHE A 228 -5.53 -6.49 1.98
CA PHE A 228 -6.82 -5.90 2.28
C PHE A 228 -7.85 -7.04 2.23
N PRO A 229 -8.53 -7.37 3.35
CA PRO A 229 -9.90 -7.81 3.22
C PRO A 229 -10.80 -6.88 4.04
N SER A 230 -11.91 -6.46 3.42
CA SER A 230 -13.26 -6.79 3.89
C SER A 230 -14.25 -5.87 3.20
N ARG A 231 -15.16 -6.42 2.40
CA ARG A 231 -16.37 -6.97 3.03
C ARG A 231 -16.68 -8.43 2.78
N VAL A 232 -15.74 -9.23 2.29
CA VAL A 232 -15.80 -10.68 2.50
C VAL A 232 -14.41 -11.10 2.92
N ASP A 233 -14.30 -11.78 4.06
CA ASP A 233 -13.06 -12.47 4.44
C ASP A 233 -12.62 -13.27 3.20
N GLU A 234 -11.43 -13.02 2.64
CA GLU A 234 -10.99 -13.73 1.44
C GLU A 234 -11.09 -15.26 1.65
N THR A 235 -10.96 -15.71 2.90
CA THR A 235 -11.19 -17.10 3.31
C THR A 235 -12.64 -17.54 3.10
N GLN A 236 -13.62 -16.68 3.38
CA GLN A 236 -15.04 -16.89 3.07
C GLN A 236 -15.32 -16.84 1.56
N LEU A 237 -14.70 -15.95 0.80
CA LEU A 237 -14.82 -15.98 -0.67
C LEU A 237 -14.27 -17.28 -1.25
N PHE A 238 -13.14 -17.73 -0.72
CA PHE A 238 -12.55 -19.01 -1.12
C PHE A 238 -13.42 -20.19 -0.68
N GLN A 239 -14.07 -20.11 0.48
CA GLN A 239 -15.06 -21.09 0.92
C GLN A 239 -16.26 -21.16 -0.03
N ILE A 240 -16.80 -20.00 -0.43
CA ILE A 240 -17.90 -19.90 -1.40
C ILE A 240 -17.49 -20.52 -2.73
N LEU A 241 -16.30 -20.17 -3.24
CA LEU A 241 -15.74 -20.73 -4.45
C LEU A 241 -15.60 -22.26 -4.36
N MET A 242 -15.08 -22.78 -3.25
CA MET A 242 -14.96 -24.23 -3.04
C MET A 242 -16.33 -24.91 -2.99
N SER A 243 -17.30 -24.32 -2.29
CA SER A 243 -18.68 -24.83 -2.27
C SER A 243 -19.31 -24.86 -3.66
N GLU A 244 -19.18 -23.77 -4.42
CA GLU A 244 -19.68 -23.71 -5.79
C GLU A 244 -18.98 -24.73 -6.71
N THR A 245 -17.68 -24.96 -6.47
CA THR A 245 -16.89 -25.97 -7.18
C THR A 245 -17.36 -27.38 -6.86
N VAL A 246 -17.65 -27.70 -5.59
CA VAL A 246 -18.18 -29.02 -5.22
C VAL A 246 -19.55 -29.26 -5.88
N LEU A 247 -20.43 -28.25 -5.88
CA LEU A 247 -21.72 -28.36 -6.55
C LEU A 247 -21.56 -28.58 -8.07
N ARG A 248 -20.65 -27.86 -8.72
CA ARG A 248 -20.33 -28.02 -10.15
C ARG A 248 -19.73 -29.40 -10.46
N ALA A 249 -18.85 -29.89 -9.59
CA ALA A 249 -18.22 -31.19 -9.76
C ALA A 249 -19.24 -32.33 -9.60
N LEU A 250 -20.19 -32.20 -8.66
CA LEU A 250 -21.32 -33.12 -8.52
C LEU A 250 -22.25 -33.08 -9.75
N SER A 251 -22.59 -31.90 -10.24
CA SER A 251 -23.48 -31.76 -11.41
C SER A 251 -22.87 -32.30 -12.70
N SER A 252 -21.54 -32.30 -12.77
CA SER A 252 -20.76 -32.77 -13.93
C SER A 252 -20.24 -34.20 -13.75
N GLU A 253 -20.70 -34.90 -12.70
CA GLU A 253 -20.30 -36.28 -12.36
C GLU A 253 -18.78 -36.50 -12.21
N LEU A 254 -18.02 -35.42 -11.90
CA LEU A 254 -16.58 -35.49 -11.63
C LEU A 254 -16.31 -36.09 -10.24
N ILE A 255 -17.24 -35.91 -9.31
CA ILE A 255 -17.25 -36.49 -7.97
C ILE A 255 -18.66 -36.98 -7.63
N THR A 256 -18.78 -37.82 -6.63
CA THR A 256 -20.06 -38.38 -6.15
C THR A 256 -20.36 -37.97 -4.72
N HIS A 257 -21.64 -37.95 -4.33
CA HIS A 257 -22.04 -37.69 -2.95
C HIS A 257 -21.44 -38.70 -1.96
N GLN A 258 -21.31 -39.97 -2.37
CA GLN A 258 -20.69 -41.01 -1.54
C GLN A 258 -19.25 -40.66 -1.19
N GLN A 259 -18.48 -40.08 -2.13
CA GLN A 259 -17.10 -39.67 -1.86
C GLN A 259 -17.01 -38.54 -0.83
N ILE A 260 -17.99 -37.61 -0.83
CA ILE A 260 -18.06 -36.52 0.15
C ILE A 260 -18.45 -37.07 1.53
N GLU A 261 -19.42 -37.98 1.59
CA GLU A 261 -19.87 -38.62 2.83
C GLU A 261 -18.77 -39.42 3.51
N SER A 262 -18.00 -40.21 2.74
CA SER A 262 -16.89 -41.02 3.25
C SER A 262 -15.60 -40.22 3.48
N PHE A 263 -15.57 -38.92 3.12
CA PHE A 263 -14.36 -38.10 3.11
C PHE A 263 -13.21 -38.80 2.35
N GLU A 264 -13.46 -39.24 1.12
CA GLU A 264 -12.44 -39.91 0.32
C GLU A 264 -11.14 -39.09 0.25
N PRO A 265 -9.96 -39.70 0.48
CA PRO A 265 -8.69 -39.00 0.44
C PRO A 265 -8.41 -38.30 -0.89
N SER A 266 -8.94 -38.81 -2.01
CA SER A 266 -8.78 -38.21 -3.34
C SER A 266 -9.38 -36.80 -3.42
N LEU A 267 -10.44 -36.50 -2.66
CA LEU A 267 -11.06 -35.18 -2.64
C LEU A 267 -10.16 -34.10 -2.03
N ILE A 268 -9.19 -34.49 -1.20
CA ILE A 268 -8.19 -33.57 -0.62
C ILE A 268 -7.31 -32.96 -1.71
N LEU A 269 -7.08 -33.69 -2.81
CA LEU A 269 -6.34 -33.22 -3.98
C LEU A 269 -7.29 -32.58 -5.01
N ALA A 270 -8.37 -33.27 -5.34
CA ALA A 270 -9.27 -32.90 -6.44
C ALA A 270 -9.93 -31.53 -6.23
N ILE A 271 -10.48 -31.29 -5.03
CA ILE A 271 -11.25 -30.06 -4.76
C ILE A 271 -10.41 -28.78 -4.82
N PRO A 272 -9.23 -28.68 -4.18
CA PRO A 272 -8.39 -27.49 -4.34
C PRO A 272 -7.94 -27.28 -5.79
N ARG A 273 -7.62 -28.35 -6.53
CA ARG A 273 -7.23 -28.27 -7.95
C ARG A 273 -8.38 -27.72 -8.82
N LEU A 274 -9.58 -28.31 -8.69
CA LEU A 274 -10.79 -27.86 -9.38
C LEU A 274 -11.20 -26.43 -8.99
N SER A 275 -11.06 -26.08 -7.71
CA SER A 275 -11.44 -24.75 -7.21
C SER A 275 -10.50 -23.67 -7.76
N LEU A 276 -9.21 -23.98 -7.88
CA LEU A 276 -8.24 -23.07 -8.46
C LEU A 276 -8.45 -22.90 -9.97
N PHE A 277 -8.81 -23.98 -10.68
CA PHE A 277 -9.23 -23.88 -12.07
C PHE A 277 -10.49 -23.02 -12.23
N ALA A 278 -11.48 -23.22 -11.36
CA ALA A 278 -12.69 -22.40 -11.33
C ALA A 278 -12.37 -20.92 -11.10
N ALA A 279 -11.43 -20.60 -10.20
CA ALA A 279 -11.00 -19.22 -9.94
C ALA A 279 -10.37 -18.54 -11.16
N ILE A 280 -9.70 -19.28 -12.06
CA ILE A 280 -9.07 -18.67 -13.24
C ILE A 280 -9.96 -18.69 -14.49
N TYR A 281 -10.85 -19.67 -14.62
CA TYR A 281 -11.63 -19.90 -15.84
C TYR A 281 -13.13 -19.63 -15.67
N HIS A 282 -13.79 -20.28 -14.70
CA HIS A 282 -15.26 -20.21 -14.56
C HIS A 282 -15.73 -18.93 -13.88
N THR A 283 -15.05 -18.49 -12.83
CA THR A 283 -15.42 -17.34 -11.99
C THR A 283 -14.22 -16.44 -11.70
N PRO A 284 -13.57 -15.87 -12.73
CA PRO A 284 -12.39 -15.02 -12.56
C PRO A 284 -12.65 -13.73 -11.79
N ASP A 285 -13.90 -13.29 -11.72
CA ASP A 285 -14.29 -12.05 -11.03
C ASP A 285 -14.55 -12.26 -9.52
N LEU A 286 -14.69 -13.51 -9.06
CA LEU A 286 -15.04 -13.81 -7.66
C LEU A 286 -13.86 -13.57 -6.71
N MET A 287 -12.64 -13.86 -7.15
CA MET A 287 -11.42 -13.70 -6.37
C MET A 287 -10.22 -13.49 -7.28
N ASN A 288 -9.35 -12.55 -6.91
CA ASN A 288 -8.09 -12.35 -7.60
C ASN A 288 -7.07 -13.43 -7.18
N VAL A 289 -6.62 -14.24 -8.15
CA VAL A 289 -5.56 -15.26 -7.93
C VAL A 289 -4.35 -15.07 -8.86
N THR A 290 -4.43 -14.14 -9.82
CA THR A 290 -3.44 -13.99 -10.90
C THR A 290 -2.60 -12.71 -10.78
N ASP A 291 -3.08 -11.67 -10.09
CA ASP A 291 -2.32 -10.43 -9.89
C ASP A 291 -1.32 -10.55 -8.73
N PRO A 292 -0.01 -10.46 -8.95
CA PRO A 292 0.97 -10.57 -7.86
C PRO A 292 0.79 -9.57 -6.71
N MET A 293 0.19 -8.41 -6.99
CA MET A 293 -0.01 -7.34 -6.00
C MET A 293 -1.32 -7.49 -5.23
N ASN A 294 -2.36 -8.03 -5.87
CA ASN A 294 -3.72 -8.08 -5.32
C ASN A 294 -4.27 -9.50 -5.14
N ALA A 295 -3.52 -10.54 -5.50
CA ALA A 295 -3.95 -11.92 -5.35
C ALA A 295 -4.14 -12.30 -3.88
N PHE A 296 -5.10 -13.18 -3.66
CA PHE A 296 -5.36 -13.81 -2.38
C PHE A 296 -4.07 -14.36 -1.76
N ARG A 297 -3.92 -14.17 -0.45
CA ARG A 297 -2.66 -14.43 0.29
C ARG A 297 -2.06 -15.82 0.03
N TRP A 298 -2.89 -16.85 -0.18
CA TRP A 298 -2.42 -18.21 -0.44
C TRP A 298 -1.86 -18.42 -1.86
N PHE A 299 -2.19 -17.55 -2.81
CA PHE A 299 -1.81 -17.69 -4.22
C PHE A 299 -0.75 -16.71 -4.70
N ARG A 300 -0.34 -15.72 -3.89
CA ARG A 300 0.63 -14.70 -4.32
C ARG A 300 1.94 -15.26 -4.87
N ALA A 301 2.48 -16.30 -4.23
CA ALA A 301 3.71 -16.95 -4.67
C ALA A 301 3.60 -17.60 -6.06
N ASN A 302 2.38 -18.02 -6.45
CA ASN A 302 2.10 -18.70 -7.71
C ASN A 302 1.29 -17.82 -8.69
N SER A 303 1.04 -16.56 -8.36
CA SER A 303 0.19 -15.63 -9.14
C SER A 303 0.62 -15.53 -10.61
N ILE A 304 1.92 -15.49 -10.88
CA ILE A 304 2.49 -15.45 -12.24
C ILE A 304 2.18 -16.75 -13.00
N ILE A 305 2.34 -17.90 -12.36
CA ILE A 305 2.08 -19.22 -12.95
C ILE A 305 0.57 -19.34 -13.25
N LEU A 306 -0.28 -18.88 -12.33
CA LEU A 306 -1.74 -18.87 -12.49
C LEU A 306 -2.21 -17.90 -13.56
N MET A 307 -1.55 -16.75 -13.72
CA MET A 307 -1.80 -15.81 -14.82
C MET A 307 -1.49 -16.44 -16.18
N GLN A 308 -0.37 -17.17 -16.29
CA GLN A 308 -0.02 -17.89 -17.51
C GLN A 308 -1.03 -19.00 -17.81
N ALA A 309 -1.40 -19.79 -16.79
CA ALA A 309 -2.42 -20.82 -16.91
C ALA A 309 -3.77 -20.23 -17.34
N GLN A 310 -4.17 -19.09 -16.79
CA GLN A 310 -5.40 -18.39 -17.17
C GLN A 310 -5.39 -17.93 -18.64
N LEU A 311 -4.26 -17.42 -19.12
CA LEU A 311 -4.12 -16.97 -20.51
C LEU A 311 -4.28 -18.14 -21.48
N ILE A 312 -3.69 -19.29 -21.17
CA ILE A 312 -3.79 -20.51 -21.97
C ILE A 312 -5.23 -21.07 -21.89
N ALA A 313 -5.79 -21.16 -20.69
CA ALA A 313 -7.15 -21.69 -20.47
C ALA A 313 -8.22 -20.93 -21.28
N LYS A 314 -8.08 -19.60 -21.42
CA LYS A 314 -8.99 -18.77 -22.24
C LYS A 314 -8.98 -19.12 -23.73
N THR A 315 -7.95 -19.83 -24.22
CA THR A 315 -7.83 -20.23 -25.63
C THR A 315 -8.26 -21.68 -25.88
N MET A 316 -8.57 -22.44 -24.83
CA MET A 316 -8.98 -23.84 -24.92
C MET A 316 -10.42 -24.00 -25.42
N THR A 317 -10.67 -25.08 -26.14
CA THR A 317 -12.00 -25.52 -26.57
C THR A 317 -12.77 -26.16 -25.42
N ALA A 318 -14.10 -26.24 -25.54
CA ALA A 318 -14.95 -26.86 -24.52
C ALA A 318 -14.59 -28.33 -24.24
N SER A 319 -14.15 -29.08 -25.25
CA SER A 319 -13.72 -30.47 -25.08
C SER A 319 -12.42 -30.58 -24.27
N GLU A 320 -11.48 -29.67 -24.49
CA GLU A 320 -10.20 -29.64 -23.76
C GLU A 320 -10.40 -29.19 -22.30
N VAL A 321 -11.36 -28.29 -22.05
CA VAL A 321 -11.72 -27.86 -20.69
C VAL A 321 -12.32 -29.03 -19.91
N LEU A 322 -13.27 -29.78 -20.49
CA LEU A 322 -13.86 -30.95 -19.84
C LEU A 322 -12.81 -32.03 -19.55
N ALA A 323 -11.89 -32.24 -20.49
CA ALA A 323 -10.79 -33.19 -20.33
C ALA A 323 -9.85 -32.76 -19.18
N LEU A 324 -9.47 -31.48 -19.12
CA LEU A 324 -8.68 -30.92 -18.03
C LEU A 324 -9.39 -31.07 -16.67
N GLU A 325 -10.69 -30.79 -16.58
CA GLU A 325 -11.45 -30.95 -15.34
C GLU A 325 -11.47 -32.40 -14.85
N LYS A 326 -11.59 -33.38 -15.76
CA LYS A 326 -11.45 -34.80 -15.43
C LYS A 326 -10.05 -35.13 -14.91
N MET A 327 -9.00 -34.66 -15.58
CA MET A 327 -7.62 -34.86 -15.12
C MET A 327 -7.35 -34.25 -13.73
N LEU A 328 -7.93 -33.08 -13.45
CA LEU A 328 -7.80 -32.43 -12.15
C LEU A 328 -8.57 -33.17 -11.04
N ALA A 329 -9.65 -33.86 -11.39
CA ALA A 329 -10.47 -34.64 -10.46
C ALA A 329 -9.90 -36.05 -10.18
N ASP A 330 -9.41 -36.73 -11.22
CA ASP A 330 -8.87 -38.08 -11.18
C ASP A 330 -7.37 -38.05 -11.43
N ASP A 331 -6.59 -38.14 -10.35
CA ASP A 331 -5.15 -37.85 -10.16
C ASP A 331 -4.21 -38.21 -11.34
N GLY A 332 -4.36 -37.50 -12.48
CA GLY A 332 -3.57 -37.69 -13.68
C GLY A 332 -3.97 -38.85 -14.60
N ALA A 333 -5.26 -39.17 -14.76
CA ALA A 333 -5.67 -40.07 -15.85
C ALA A 333 -5.21 -39.49 -17.21
N GLU A 334 -4.19 -40.12 -17.82
CA GLU A 334 -3.57 -39.67 -19.07
C GLU A 334 -4.55 -39.79 -20.24
N GLU A 335 -5.30 -38.72 -20.50
CA GLU A 335 -5.91 -38.48 -21.81
C GLU A 335 -4.84 -37.83 -22.71
N ASP A 336 -4.67 -38.34 -23.94
CA ASP A 336 -3.71 -37.85 -24.95
C ASP A 336 -4.14 -36.45 -25.44
N LEU A 337 -3.83 -35.43 -24.64
CA LEU A 337 -4.21 -34.03 -24.82
C LEU A 337 -3.00 -33.19 -25.21
N GLY A 338 -3.26 -32.06 -25.88
CA GLY A 338 -2.20 -31.14 -26.33
C GLY A 338 -1.33 -30.61 -25.19
N GLU A 339 -0.05 -30.34 -25.50
CA GLU A 339 0.96 -29.87 -24.54
C GLU A 339 0.51 -28.64 -23.71
N HIS A 340 -0.32 -27.77 -24.30
CA HIS A 340 -0.87 -26.59 -23.63
C HIS A 340 -1.84 -26.96 -22.50
N VAL A 341 -2.68 -28.00 -22.68
CA VAL A 341 -3.60 -28.48 -21.64
C VAL A 341 -2.82 -29.07 -20.47
N HIS A 342 -1.79 -29.87 -20.77
CA HIS A 342 -0.90 -30.44 -19.77
C HIS A 342 -0.13 -29.36 -18.99
N SER A 343 0.31 -28.29 -19.66
CA SER A 343 0.96 -27.15 -19.01
C SER A 343 0.05 -26.45 -17.99
N VAL A 344 -1.24 -26.27 -18.32
CA VAL A 344 -2.24 -25.71 -17.40
C VAL A 344 -2.46 -26.65 -16.21
N PHE A 345 -2.60 -27.96 -16.46
CA PHE A 345 -2.72 -28.98 -15.41
C PHE A 345 -1.57 -28.89 -14.40
N LEU A 346 -0.32 -28.91 -14.87
CA LEU A 346 0.87 -28.83 -14.00
C LEU A 346 0.92 -27.53 -13.20
N SER A 347 0.54 -26.41 -13.82
CA SER A 347 0.48 -25.09 -13.17
C SER A 347 -0.52 -25.08 -12.00
N ILE A 348 -1.70 -25.66 -12.21
CA ILE A 348 -2.74 -25.76 -11.19
C ILE A 348 -2.32 -26.71 -10.07
N CYS A 349 -1.81 -27.91 -10.39
CA CYS A 349 -1.33 -28.86 -9.39
C CYS A 349 -0.22 -28.25 -8.51
N THR A 350 0.74 -27.56 -9.13
CA THR A 350 1.84 -26.89 -8.41
C THR A 350 1.32 -25.87 -7.38
N ALA A 351 0.30 -25.10 -7.75
CA ALA A 351 -0.26 -24.07 -6.88
C ALA A 351 -1.23 -24.65 -5.83
N ALA A 352 -2.05 -25.63 -6.20
CA ALA A 352 -3.02 -26.28 -5.33
C ALA A 352 -2.35 -27.18 -4.27
N ASP A 353 -1.33 -27.95 -4.63
CA ASP A 353 -0.66 -28.86 -3.71
C ASP A 353 0.11 -28.12 -2.59
N GLN A 354 0.47 -26.85 -2.82
CA GLN A 354 1.01 -25.97 -1.77
C GLN A 354 -0.05 -25.60 -0.71
N LEU A 355 -1.33 -25.51 -1.09
CA LEU A 355 -2.43 -25.22 -0.15
C LEU A 355 -2.61 -26.33 0.86
N ILE A 356 -2.42 -27.58 0.44
CA ILE A 356 -2.65 -28.78 1.27
C ILE A 356 -1.70 -28.82 2.46
N ARG A 357 -0.55 -28.13 2.38
CA ARG A 357 0.39 -27.98 3.49
C ARG A 357 -0.07 -26.96 4.53
N ASN A 358 -1.07 -26.14 4.23
CA ASN A 358 -1.59 -25.11 5.11
C ASN A 358 -2.73 -25.65 6.00
N LYS A 359 -2.53 -25.62 7.32
CA LYS A 359 -3.53 -26.08 8.29
C LYS A 359 -4.85 -25.31 8.22
N GLU A 360 -4.80 -24.01 7.94
CA GLU A 360 -5.97 -23.16 7.80
C GLU A 360 -6.86 -23.62 6.62
N PHE A 361 -6.22 -23.97 5.50
CA PHE A 361 -6.91 -24.52 4.33
C PHE A 361 -7.56 -25.87 4.64
N ILE A 362 -6.87 -26.77 5.34
CA ILE A 362 -7.43 -28.08 5.69
C ILE A 362 -8.67 -27.94 6.59
N SER A 363 -8.65 -27.01 7.55
CA SER A 363 -9.84 -26.70 8.36
C SER A 363 -10.99 -26.17 7.51
N LEU A 364 -10.70 -25.30 6.54
CA LEU A 364 -11.70 -24.76 5.62
C LEU A 364 -12.31 -25.83 4.70
N LEU A 365 -11.48 -26.72 4.16
CA LEU A 365 -11.91 -27.83 3.32
C LEU A 365 -12.84 -28.79 4.08
N SER A 366 -12.49 -29.12 5.33
CA SER A 366 -13.34 -29.92 6.21
C SER A 366 -14.70 -29.26 6.49
N LEU A 367 -14.71 -27.94 6.65
CA LEU A 367 -15.95 -27.16 6.79
C LEU A 367 -16.79 -27.21 5.50
N VAL A 368 -16.18 -27.08 4.31
CA VAL A 368 -16.90 -27.17 3.04
C VAL A 368 -17.57 -28.53 2.86
N PHE A 369 -16.87 -29.62 3.18
CA PHE A 369 -17.45 -30.95 3.10
C PHE A 369 -18.58 -31.16 4.10
N SER A 370 -18.48 -30.63 5.33
CA SER A 370 -19.56 -30.74 6.30
C SER A 370 -20.82 -29.98 5.88
N MET A 371 -20.69 -28.87 5.15
CA MET A 371 -21.82 -28.13 4.58
C MET A 371 -22.55 -28.87 3.45
N HIS A 372 -21.96 -29.90 2.83
CA HIS A 372 -22.51 -30.58 1.66
C HIS A 372 -22.83 -32.06 1.90
N LYS A 373 -22.81 -32.47 3.18
CA LYS A 373 -23.42 -33.73 3.59
C LYS A 373 -24.95 -33.61 3.46
N PRO A 374 -25.63 -34.63 2.92
CA PRO A 374 -27.09 -34.63 2.94
C PRO A 374 -27.58 -34.56 4.39
N VAL A 375 -28.60 -33.73 4.62
CA VAL A 375 -29.32 -33.68 5.89
C VAL A 375 -30.21 -34.93 5.92
N GLU A 376 -29.97 -35.82 6.89
CA GLU A 376 -30.82 -37.00 7.13
C GLU A 376 -32.28 -36.64 7.41
#